data_AF-A0A937DQC9-F1
#
_entry.id   AF-A0A937DQC9-F1
#
_cell.length_a   1.000
_cell.length_b   1.000
_cell.length_c   1.000
_cell.angle_alpha   90.00
_cell.angle_beta   90.00
_cell.angle_gamma   90.00
#
_symmetry.space_group_name_H-M   'P 1'
#
loop_
_entity.id
_entity.type
_entity.pdbx_description
1 polymer ?
#
loop_
_entity_poly.entity_id
_entity_poly.type
_entity_poly.pdbx_seq_one_letter_code
_entity_poly.pdbx_strand_id
1 'polypeptide(L)'
;MKKILLLLLLVPVFSWSQSKRKKRIAEEKANATLVASLKKHVQYLADDQLEGRLTGSKGEELAMQYLVQQYQQMGIEAKGTNGYIQEFEIKEGKQMDAATHLVVEDQTLTIRKDYFPLSYSANNSAQGKPAIALTEKGQPWFFDLQDALDDNQNNPHFDIENTIKQQAAHAASKGATALFVYNSSNRVDNIQFNKNDTAALLSIPVIYITKEGIKKCFADESASYAISVNVSLSEKKRKARNVIAFLNNNAANTVIIGAHYDHLGYGEDKSALDTFHAIHNGADDNASGTAALLELARMLKTKAPTNNNYLFIHFSGEELGLLGSKYWLENPTVKITPNYMINMDMVGRYDTSHKLTVGGYGTSPVWGDVWKGLSSNLIVKFDSTGSGPSDHASFYRANIPVQFFFTGSHPDYHKISDDADKINYDAQKDIVKLIYELIIRTDTKGKLSFAKTTEPQMGQTRRFTVSLGVIPDYGYSGTGMRIDGVSPGKLAEKLGLQAGDILLQLGEFKFVDVMSYMQALGKFNKGDKTQLRIKRGSEEKVFEVEL
;
A
#
# COMPACT_ATOMS: atom_id res chain seq x y z
N MET A 1 1.89 81.04 -2.43
CA MET A 1 1.71 79.80 -3.23
C MET A 1 2.46 78.56 -2.71
N LYS A 2 3.33 78.63 -1.69
CA LYS A 2 4.11 77.47 -1.19
C LYS A 2 3.38 76.51 -0.22
N LYS A 3 2.20 76.87 0.33
CA LYS A 3 1.45 76.01 1.28
C LYS A 3 0.44 75.05 0.61
N ILE A 4 0.11 75.25 -0.68
CA ILE A 4 -0.83 74.39 -1.41
C ILE A 4 -0.12 73.19 -2.06
N LEU A 5 1.20 73.26 -2.26
CA LEU A 5 1.99 72.19 -2.89
C LEU A 5 2.22 70.97 -1.95
N LEU A 6 2.18 71.15 -0.63
CA LEU A 6 2.33 70.05 0.34
C LEU A 6 1.07 69.18 0.46
N LEU A 7 -0.12 69.74 0.20
CA LEU A 7 -1.38 68.96 0.22
C LEU A 7 -1.51 68.03 -1.00
N LEU A 8 -0.96 68.40 -2.16
CA LEU A 8 -0.97 67.58 -3.38
C LEU A 8 0.01 66.39 -3.34
N LEU A 9 1.04 66.42 -2.48
CA LEU A 9 1.97 65.30 -2.27
C LEU A 9 1.44 64.24 -1.29
N LEU A 10 0.44 64.57 -0.46
CA LEU A 10 -0.16 63.63 0.51
C LEU A 10 -1.27 62.76 -0.11
N VAL A 11 -2.00 63.26 -1.11
CA VAL A 11 -3.08 62.53 -1.80
C VAL A 11 -2.62 61.21 -2.44
N PRO A 12 -1.48 61.11 -3.16
CA PRO A 12 -1.02 59.84 -3.70
C PRO A 12 -0.58 58.84 -2.61
N VAL A 13 -0.01 59.31 -1.49
CA VAL A 13 0.43 58.44 -0.38
C VAL A 13 -0.77 57.86 0.38
N PHE A 14 -1.81 58.66 0.64
CA PHE A 14 -3.04 58.17 1.26
C PHE A 14 -3.81 57.20 0.34
N SER A 15 -3.85 57.46 -0.97
CA SER A 15 -4.50 56.58 -1.95
C SER A 15 -3.75 55.23 -2.11
N TRP A 16 -2.42 55.25 -2.13
CA TRP A 16 -1.60 54.02 -2.15
C TRP A 16 -1.69 53.23 -0.85
N SER A 17 -1.72 53.89 0.31
CA SER A 17 -1.87 53.25 1.62
C SER A 17 -3.24 52.57 1.76
N GLN A 18 -4.33 53.23 1.32
CA GLN A 18 -5.67 52.65 1.27
C GLN A 18 -5.76 51.44 0.33
N SER A 19 -5.08 51.48 -0.83
CA SER A 19 -5.01 50.36 -1.77
C SER A 19 -4.29 49.14 -1.18
N LYS A 20 -3.13 49.33 -0.53
CA LYS A 20 -2.40 48.26 0.16
C LYS A 20 -3.22 47.65 1.31
N ARG A 21 -3.89 48.48 2.12
CA ARG A 21 -4.78 48.01 3.20
C ARG A 21 -5.94 47.17 2.67
N LYS A 22 -6.60 47.62 1.59
CA LYS A 22 -7.71 46.88 0.96
C LYS A 22 -7.25 45.53 0.41
N LYS A 23 -6.08 45.49 -0.24
CA LYS A 23 -5.48 44.22 -0.73
C LYS A 23 -5.17 43.27 0.43
N ARG A 24 -4.58 43.76 1.52
CA ARG A 24 -4.29 42.95 2.72
C ARG A 24 -5.55 42.36 3.33
N ILE A 25 -6.61 43.16 3.52
CA ILE A 25 -7.89 42.69 4.08
C ILE A 25 -8.53 41.62 3.17
N ALA A 26 -8.46 41.80 1.84
CA ALA A 26 -8.97 40.80 0.90
C ALA A 26 -8.18 39.48 0.97
N GLU A 27 -6.85 39.56 1.10
CA GLU A 27 -5.98 38.39 1.27
C GLU A 27 -6.24 37.69 2.61
N GLU A 28 -6.37 38.42 3.71
CA GLU A 28 -6.72 37.88 5.03
C GLU A 28 -8.07 37.15 4.98
N LYS A 29 -9.08 37.72 4.31
CA LYS A 29 -10.39 37.08 4.12
C LYS A 29 -10.30 35.82 3.26
N ALA A 30 -9.52 35.83 2.17
CA ALA A 30 -9.31 34.68 1.32
C ALA A 30 -8.58 33.55 2.09
N ASN A 31 -7.56 33.90 2.86
CA ASN A 31 -6.83 32.98 3.73
C ASN A 31 -7.76 32.34 4.78
N ALA A 32 -8.59 33.14 5.46
CA ALA A 32 -9.56 32.63 6.43
C ALA A 32 -10.61 31.70 5.79
N THR A 33 -11.05 32.01 4.57
CA THR A 33 -11.97 31.15 3.81
C THR A 33 -11.32 29.82 3.43
N LEU A 34 -10.06 29.86 2.99
CA LEU A 34 -9.28 28.65 2.68
C LEU A 34 -9.08 27.78 3.92
N VAL A 35 -8.69 28.37 5.06
CA VAL A 35 -8.56 27.65 6.34
C VAL A 35 -9.88 27.00 6.76
N ALA A 36 -10.98 27.73 6.67
CA ALA A 36 -12.30 27.19 7.00
C ALA A 36 -12.71 26.03 6.08
N SER A 37 -12.36 26.11 4.79
CA SER A 37 -12.66 25.05 3.81
C SER A 37 -11.80 23.81 4.06
N LEU A 38 -10.49 23.98 4.25
CA LEU A 38 -9.58 22.89 4.64
C LEU A 38 -10.06 22.19 5.90
N LYS A 39 -10.41 22.96 6.95
CA LYS A 39 -10.96 22.42 8.19
C LYS A 39 -12.24 21.63 7.96
N LYS A 40 -13.17 22.15 7.16
CA LYS A 40 -14.41 21.44 6.81
C LYS A 40 -14.13 20.12 6.10
N HIS A 41 -13.19 20.10 5.15
CA HIS A 41 -12.84 18.88 4.40
C HIS A 41 -12.20 17.84 5.31
N VAL A 42 -11.17 18.22 6.07
CA VAL A 42 -10.48 17.32 7.00
C VAL A 42 -11.46 16.78 8.05
N GLN A 43 -12.26 17.63 8.67
CA GLN A 43 -13.23 17.20 9.68
C GLN A 43 -14.24 16.21 9.14
N TYR A 44 -14.73 16.39 7.91
CA TYR A 44 -15.64 15.41 7.32
C TYR A 44 -14.90 14.11 7.00
N LEU A 45 -13.72 14.18 6.38
CA LEU A 45 -13.02 12.98 5.93
C LEU A 45 -12.55 12.13 7.11
N ALA A 46 -12.09 12.76 8.19
CA ALA A 46 -11.61 12.13 9.41
C ALA A 46 -12.70 11.99 10.49
N ASP A 47 -13.97 11.96 10.10
CA ASP A 47 -15.10 11.72 11.01
C ASP A 47 -15.28 10.21 11.23
N ASP A 48 -15.60 9.81 12.48
CA ASP A 48 -15.85 8.42 12.85
C ASP A 48 -16.92 7.74 11.96
N GLN A 49 -17.87 8.49 11.38
CA GLN A 49 -18.87 7.95 10.46
C GLN A 49 -18.25 7.36 9.17
N LEU A 50 -17.00 7.71 8.85
CA LEU A 50 -16.23 7.12 7.74
C LEU A 50 -15.38 5.94 8.18
N GLU A 51 -15.46 5.49 9.42
CA GLU A 51 -14.85 4.22 9.89
C GLU A 51 -13.37 4.08 9.48
N GLY A 52 -12.62 5.19 9.49
CA GLY A 52 -11.19 5.22 9.12
C GLY A 52 -10.88 4.96 7.64
N ARG A 53 -11.87 5.04 6.75
CA ARG A 53 -11.74 5.00 5.28
C ARG A 53 -10.89 3.83 4.76
N LEU A 54 -11.02 2.65 5.38
CA LEU A 54 -10.35 1.44 4.89
C LEU A 54 -10.65 1.22 3.41
N THR A 55 -9.64 0.92 2.61
CA THR A 55 -9.82 0.63 1.19
C THR A 55 -10.97 -0.36 0.97
N GLY A 56 -11.91 -0.05 0.09
CA GLY A 56 -13.09 -0.85 -0.25
C GLY A 56 -14.19 -0.95 0.81
N SER A 57 -14.06 -0.25 1.94
CA SER A 57 -15.06 -0.22 3.01
C SER A 57 -16.23 0.71 2.70
N LYS A 58 -17.24 0.68 3.57
CA LYS A 58 -18.33 1.65 3.54
C LYS A 58 -17.84 3.07 3.82
N GLY A 59 -16.84 3.20 4.69
CA GLY A 59 -16.17 4.46 5.00
C GLY A 59 -15.51 5.13 3.79
N GLU A 60 -14.71 4.37 3.04
CA GLU A 60 -14.09 4.87 1.81
C GLU A 60 -15.16 5.24 0.75
N GLU A 61 -16.24 4.47 0.65
CA GLU A 61 -17.37 4.79 -0.23
C GLU A 61 -18.02 6.15 0.11
N LEU A 62 -18.17 6.48 1.41
CA LEU A 62 -18.67 7.79 1.85
C LEU A 62 -17.67 8.92 1.54
N ALA A 63 -16.36 8.68 1.68
CA ALA A 63 -15.33 9.63 1.26
C ALA A 63 -15.41 9.88 -0.25
N MET A 64 -15.49 8.82 -1.06
CA MET A 64 -15.62 8.91 -2.51
C MET A 64 -16.84 9.76 -2.91
N GLN A 65 -18.01 9.49 -2.32
CA GLN A 65 -19.23 10.23 -2.62
C GLN A 65 -19.09 11.71 -2.27
N TYR A 66 -18.43 12.02 -1.15
CA TYR A 66 -18.11 13.38 -0.77
C TYR A 66 -17.23 14.09 -1.80
N LEU A 67 -16.14 13.45 -2.24
CA LEU A 67 -15.22 13.99 -3.25
C LEU A 67 -15.95 14.27 -4.57
N VAL A 68 -16.77 13.32 -5.04
CA VAL A 68 -17.62 13.48 -6.22
C VAL A 68 -18.53 14.71 -6.07
N GLN A 69 -19.18 14.86 -4.92
CA GLN A 69 -20.04 16.00 -4.65
C GLN A 69 -19.27 17.33 -4.70
N GLN A 70 -18.05 17.38 -4.14
CA GLN A 70 -17.22 18.58 -4.19
C GLN A 70 -16.88 18.96 -5.64
N TYR A 71 -16.45 18.01 -6.48
CA TYR A 71 -16.12 18.29 -7.88
C TYR A 71 -17.34 18.69 -8.72
N GLN A 72 -18.51 18.08 -8.47
CA GLN A 72 -19.76 18.47 -9.10
C GLN A 72 -20.14 19.92 -8.75
N GLN A 73 -20.02 20.30 -7.47
CA GLN A 73 -20.27 21.67 -7.03
C GLN A 73 -19.30 22.69 -7.67
N MET A 74 -18.06 22.28 -7.93
CA MET A 74 -17.07 23.11 -8.62
C MET A 74 -17.28 23.16 -10.15
N GLY A 75 -18.09 22.26 -10.72
CA GLY A 75 -18.25 22.12 -12.17
C GLY A 75 -16.95 21.73 -12.88
N ILE A 76 -16.16 20.85 -12.25
CA ILE A 76 -14.96 20.24 -12.86
C ILE A 76 -15.38 18.91 -13.50
N GLU A 77 -14.89 18.63 -14.71
CA GLU A 77 -15.35 17.49 -15.50
C GLU A 77 -14.93 16.16 -14.87
N ALA A 78 -15.73 15.13 -15.09
CA ALA A 78 -15.45 13.78 -14.61
C ALA A 78 -14.61 13.00 -15.63
N LYS A 79 -13.58 12.27 -15.19
CA LYS A 79 -12.73 11.43 -16.04
C LYS A 79 -12.46 10.04 -15.44
N GLY A 80 -13.41 9.50 -14.68
CA GLY A 80 -13.42 8.07 -14.34
C GLY A 80 -13.91 7.20 -15.49
N THR A 81 -13.87 5.88 -15.31
CA THR A 81 -14.55 4.93 -16.22
C THR A 81 -16.06 5.01 -16.10
N ASN A 82 -16.57 5.44 -14.94
CA ASN A 82 -17.98 5.73 -14.68
C ASN A 82 -18.12 7.06 -13.94
N GLY A 83 -18.45 8.14 -14.66
CA GLY A 83 -18.48 9.48 -14.08
C GLY A 83 -17.09 9.87 -13.57
N TYR A 84 -16.95 10.15 -12.28
CA TYR A 84 -15.66 10.46 -11.65
C TYR A 84 -14.89 9.20 -11.24
N ILE A 85 -15.53 8.03 -11.26
CA ILE A 85 -15.02 6.84 -10.57
C ILE A 85 -14.30 5.91 -11.54
N GLN A 86 -13.10 5.50 -11.16
CA GLN A 86 -12.40 4.34 -11.73
C GLN A 86 -12.36 3.24 -10.67
N GLU A 87 -13.23 2.24 -10.84
CA GLU A 87 -13.26 1.06 -9.96
C GLU A 87 -12.25 0.00 -10.44
N PHE A 88 -11.60 -0.66 -9.49
CA PHE A 88 -10.71 -1.80 -9.74
C PHE A 88 -10.76 -2.83 -8.61
N GLU A 89 -10.29 -4.04 -8.90
CA GLU A 89 -10.31 -5.17 -7.97
C GLU A 89 -8.92 -5.38 -7.34
N ILE A 90 -8.88 -5.42 -6.01
CA ILE A 90 -7.74 -5.81 -5.20
C ILE A 90 -7.91 -7.29 -4.86
N LYS A 91 -6.90 -8.09 -5.21
CA LYS A 91 -6.82 -9.50 -4.83
C LYS A 91 -6.06 -9.61 -3.51
N GLU A 92 -6.75 -9.97 -2.43
CA GLU A 92 -6.15 -10.10 -1.10
C GLU A 92 -5.55 -11.50 -0.83
N GLY A 93 -5.69 -12.39 -1.81
CA GLY A 93 -5.28 -13.80 -1.75
C GLY A 93 -6.47 -14.73 -1.47
N LYS A 94 -6.19 -16.02 -1.35
CA LYS A 94 -7.14 -17.06 -0.98
C LYS A 94 -7.61 -16.87 0.47
N GLN A 95 -8.85 -17.24 0.73
CA GLN A 95 -9.45 -17.32 2.06
C GLN A 95 -10.13 -18.67 2.27
N MET A 96 -10.33 -19.03 3.54
CA MET A 96 -11.16 -20.16 3.94
C MET A 96 -12.56 -19.63 4.21
N ASP A 97 -13.54 -20.12 3.45
CA ASP A 97 -14.93 -19.69 3.61
C ASP A 97 -15.57 -20.31 4.86
N ALA A 98 -16.67 -19.71 5.33
CA ALA A 98 -17.42 -20.21 6.49
C ALA A 98 -17.94 -21.65 6.33
N ALA A 99 -18.07 -22.14 5.09
CA ALA A 99 -18.44 -23.52 4.81
C ALA A 99 -17.31 -24.52 5.11
N THR A 100 -16.06 -24.06 5.24
CA THR A 100 -14.94 -24.93 5.62
C THR A 100 -15.13 -25.42 7.05
N HIS A 101 -15.17 -26.73 7.24
CA HIS A 101 -15.29 -27.34 8.56
C HIS A 101 -14.64 -28.72 8.59
N LEU A 102 -14.22 -29.13 9.79
CA LEU A 102 -13.73 -30.46 10.11
C LEU A 102 -14.38 -30.91 11.42
N VAL A 103 -15.09 -32.02 11.34
CA VAL A 103 -15.73 -32.68 12.48
C VAL A 103 -15.10 -34.07 12.61
N VAL A 104 -14.70 -34.41 13.83
CA VAL A 104 -14.15 -35.71 14.20
C VAL A 104 -14.97 -36.25 15.36
N GLU A 105 -15.59 -37.42 15.17
CA GLU A 105 -16.67 -37.95 16.00
C GLU A 105 -17.77 -36.88 16.15
N ASP A 106 -18.02 -36.39 17.36
CA ASP A 106 -18.98 -35.32 17.65
C ASP A 106 -18.29 -33.96 17.89
N GLN A 107 -16.98 -33.86 17.67
CA GLN A 107 -16.19 -32.66 17.95
C GLN A 107 -15.93 -31.84 16.70
N THR A 108 -16.35 -30.56 16.72
CA THR A 108 -15.97 -29.59 15.68
C THR A 108 -14.60 -28.97 16.00
N LEU A 109 -13.67 -29.07 15.07
CA LEU A 109 -12.33 -28.51 15.22
C LEU A 109 -12.32 -27.01 14.84
N THR A 110 -11.42 -26.26 15.45
CA THR A 110 -11.23 -24.82 15.22
C THR A 110 -10.20 -24.56 14.13
N ILE A 111 -10.58 -23.84 13.07
CA ILE A 111 -9.67 -23.45 11.98
C ILE A 111 -8.47 -22.64 12.51
N ARG A 112 -7.28 -22.82 11.91
CA ARG A 112 -5.97 -22.25 12.26
C ARG A 112 -5.41 -22.66 13.62
N LYS A 113 -6.26 -23.06 14.57
CA LYS A 113 -5.84 -23.60 15.87
C LYS A 113 -5.61 -25.11 15.79
N ASP A 114 -6.65 -25.86 15.42
CA ASP A 114 -6.64 -27.32 15.38
C ASP A 114 -6.27 -27.84 13.98
N TYR A 115 -6.66 -27.13 12.91
CA TYR A 115 -6.38 -27.54 11.53
C TYR A 115 -6.50 -26.37 10.53
N PHE A 116 -6.00 -26.55 9.32
CA PHE A 116 -6.36 -25.71 8.17
C PHE A 116 -6.19 -26.50 6.85
N PRO A 117 -7.06 -26.31 5.85
CA PRO A 117 -6.80 -26.79 4.50
C PRO A 117 -5.54 -26.14 3.93
N LEU A 118 -4.76 -26.88 3.15
CA LEU A 118 -3.66 -26.31 2.40
C LEU A 118 -4.19 -25.43 1.25
N SER A 119 -3.45 -24.40 0.86
CA SER A 119 -3.91 -23.41 -0.12
C SER A 119 -4.16 -23.96 -1.52
N TYR A 120 -3.58 -25.12 -1.84
CA TYR A 120 -3.78 -25.89 -3.08
C TYR A 120 -4.72 -27.10 -2.88
N SER A 121 -5.43 -27.18 -1.76
CA SER A 121 -6.45 -28.20 -1.49
C SER A 121 -7.64 -28.10 -2.44
N ALA A 122 -8.25 -29.23 -2.80
CA ALA A 122 -9.49 -29.23 -3.56
C ALA A 122 -10.66 -28.67 -2.73
N ASN A 123 -11.54 -27.90 -3.38
CA ASN A 123 -12.83 -27.55 -2.80
C ASN A 123 -13.80 -28.73 -2.93
N ASN A 124 -13.85 -29.58 -1.91
CA ASN A 124 -14.73 -30.74 -1.88
C ASN A 124 -15.00 -31.19 -0.44
N SER A 125 -15.97 -32.06 -0.27
CA SER A 125 -16.28 -32.73 1.00
C SER A 125 -15.84 -34.18 0.98
N ALA A 126 -15.44 -34.70 2.14
CA ALA A 126 -15.18 -36.11 2.36
C ALA A 126 -15.72 -36.55 3.72
N GLN A 127 -16.18 -37.79 3.79
CA GLN A 127 -16.60 -38.43 5.03
C GLN A 127 -16.03 -39.84 5.08
N GLY A 128 -15.80 -40.36 6.29
CA GLY A 128 -15.28 -41.72 6.46
C GLY A 128 -15.07 -42.10 7.91
N LYS A 129 -14.60 -43.33 8.12
CA LYS A 129 -14.18 -43.83 9.44
C LYS A 129 -12.78 -44.46 9.38
N PRO A 130 -11.74 -43.72 8.98
CA PRO A 130 -10.39 -44.27 8.84
C PRO A 130 -9.71 -44.53 10.19
N ALA A 131 -8.85 -45.53 10.24
CA ALA A 131 -7.77 -45.61 11.22
C ALA A 131 -6.52 -44.91 10.65
N ILE A 132 -5.75 -44.23 11.51
CA ILE A 132 -4.61 -43.40 11.06
C ILE A 132 -3.56 -44.24 10.32
N ALA A 133 -3.29 -45.44 10.80
CA ALA A 133 -2.31 -46.35 10.22
C ALA A 133 -2.77 -47.08 8.94
N LEU A 134 -4.04 -46.95 8.52
CA LEU A 134 -4.62 -47.71 7.41
C LEU A 134 -4.90 -46.84 6.19
N THR A 135 -4.70 -47.43 5.01
CA THR A 135 -4.89 -46.78 3.71
C THR A 135 -5.96 -47.51 2.89
N GLU A 136 -7.22 -47.26 3.22
CA GLU A 136 -8.37 -47.93 2.61
C GLU A 136 -8.99 -47.11 1.48
N LYS A 137 -9.36 -47.76 0.37
CA LYS A 137 -10.05 -47.10 -0.74
C LYS A 137 -11.41 -46.56 -0.29
N GLY A 138 -11.73 -45.33 -0.66
CA GLY A 138 -12.99 -44.67 -0.30
C GLY A 138 -12.96 -43.99 1.08
N GLN A 139 -11.85 -44.09 1.81
CA GLN A 139 -11.67 -43.43 3.10
C GLN A 139 -10.70 -42.24 3.00
N PRO A 140 -10.79 -41.27 3.92
CA PRO A 140 -9.73 -40.30 4.12
C PRO A 140 -8.44 -40.98 4.60
N TRP A 141 -7.29 -40.52 4.11
CA TRP A 141 -5.98 -41.06 4.49
C TRP A 141 -5.21 -40.09 5.37
N PHE A 142 -4.23 -40.60 6.11
CA PHE A 142 -3.31 -39.83 6.92
C PHE A 142 -1.88 -39.92 6.37
N PHE A 143 -1.12 -38.85 6.54
CA PHE A 143 0.29 -38.78 6.19
C PHE A 143 1.06 -38.00 7.26
N ASP A 144 1.93 -38.72 7.97
CA ASP A 144 2.88 -38.13 8.89
C ASP A 144 4.13 -37.66 8.14
N LEU A 145 4.56 -36.43 8.42
CA LEU A 145 5.73 -35.81 7.83
C LEU A 145 7.03 -36.20 8.52
N GLN A 146 6.99 -36.96 9.62
CA GLN A 146 8.16 -37.32 10.40
C GLN A 146 9.30 -37.88 9.55
N ASP A 147 9.06 -38.95 8.79
CA ASP A 147 10.10 -39.59 7.97
C ASP A 147 10.68 -38.63 6.94
N ALA A 148 9.80 -37.86 6.27
CA ALA A 148 10.23 -36.88 5.27
C ALA A 148 11.12 -35.78 5.87
N LEU A 149 10.82 -35.33 7.09
CA LEU A 149 11.60 -34.33 7.83
C LEU A 149 12.91 -34.89 8.37
N ASP A 150 12.92 -36.12 8.87
CA ASP A 150 14.10 -36.76 9.43
C ASP A 150 15.12 -37.12 8.34
N ASP A 151 14.66 -37.64 7.19
CA ASP A 151 15.49 -37.96 6.03
C ASP A 151 16.13 -36.71 5.38
N ASN A 152 15.47 -35.56 5.51
CA ASN A 152 15.89 -34.31 4.85
C ASN A 152 16.45 -33.25 5.82
N GLN A 153 16.82 -33.65 7.04
CA GLN A 153 17.26 -32.74 8.10
C GLN A 153 18.41 -31.79 7.74
N ASN A 154 19.27 -32.14 6.79
CA ASN A 154 20.41 -31.33 6.36
C ASN A 154 20.28 -30.89 4.89
N ASN A 155 19.09 -31.01 4.31
CA ASN A 155 18.85 -30.72 2.89
C ASN A 155 18.23 -29.31 2.75
N PRO A 156 19.02 -28.27 2.42
CA PRO A 156 18.50 -26.92 2.25
C PRO A 156 17.56 -26.79 1.04
N HIS A 157 17.54 -27.80 0.16
CA HIS A 157 16.66 -27.84 -1.00
C HIS A 157 15.36 -28.59 -0.76
N PHE A 158 15.14 -29.15 0.43
CA PHE A 158 13.94 -29.93 0.74
C PHE A 158 12.68 -29.09 0.57
N ASP A 159 11.78 -29.56 -0.30
CA ASP A 159 10.49 -28.93 -0.52
C ASP A 159 9.35 -29.79 0.01
N ILE A 160 9.04 -29.58 1.29
CA ILE A 160 7.96 -30.26 1.99
C ILE A 160 6.61 -30.11 1.30
N GLU A 161 6.35 -28.98 0.64
CA GLU A 161 5.10 -28.72 -0.07
C GLU A 161 4.97 -29.63 -1.29
N ASN A 162 6.06 -29.85 -2.02
CA ASN A 162 6.08 -30.78 -3.14
C ASN A 162 5.90 -32.23 -2.68
N THR A 163 6.51 -32.62 -1.55
CA THR A 163 6.29 -33.94 -0.94
C THR A 163 4.82 -34.17 -0.62
N ILE A 164 4.15 -33.19 0.00
CA ILE A 164 2.72 -33.27 0.29
C ILE A 164 1.88 -33.38 -0.98
N LYS A 165 2.18 -32.58 -2.02
CA LYS A 165 1.48 -32.64 -3.31
C LYS A 165 1.63 -34.00 -3.98
N GLN A 166 2.83 -34.59 -3.96
CA GLN A 166 3.08 -35.92 -4.51
C GLN A 166 2.31 -36.99 -3.74
N GLN A 167 2.30 -36.92 -2.41
CA GLN A 167 1.56 -37.86 -1.57
C GLN A 167 0.05 -37.73 -1.77
N ALA A 168 -0.48 -36.51 -1.92
CA ALA A 168 -1.88 -36.27 -2.22
C ALA A 168 -2.29 -36.83 -3.59
N ALA A 169 -1.45 -36.66 -4.61
CA ALA A 169 -1.66 -37.27 -5.92
C ALA A 169 -1.64 -38.81 -5.85
N HIS A 170 -0.71 -39.38 -5.07
CA HIS A 170 -0.65 -40.81 -4.82
C HIS A 170 -1.93 -41.32 -4.13
N ALA A 171 -2.32 -40.71 -3.02
CA ALA A 171 -3.52 -41.07 -2.26
C ALA A 171 -4.78 -40.99 -3.14
N ALA A 172 -4.93 -39.92 -3.91
CA ALA A 172 -6.04 -39.77 -4.87
C ALA A 172 -6.05 -40.90 -5.91
N SER A 173 -4.89 -41.27 -6.48
CA SER A 173 -4.78 -42.36 -7.46
C SER A 173 -5.19 -43.73 -6.90
N LYS A 174 -5.07 -43.90 -5.57
CA LYS A 174 -5.49 -45.11 -4.85
C LYS A 174 -6.93 -45.04 -4.34
N GLY A 175 -7.61 -43.92 -4.56
CA GLY A 175 -9.02 -43.71 -4.22
C GLY A 175 -9.25 -43.23 -2.80
N ALA A 176 -8.28 -42.57 -2.17
CA ALA A 176 -8.52 -41.80 -0.95
C ALA A 176 -9.50 -40.65 -1.24
N THR A 177 -10.37 -40.33 -0.29
CA THR A 177 -11.36 -39.24 -0.44
C THR A 177 -10.87 -37.90 0.07
N ALA A 178 -9.88 -37.90 0.97
CA ALA A 178 -9.12 -36.74 1.43
C ALA A 178 -7.74 -37.19 1.95
N LEU A 179 -6.82 -36.24 2.14
CA LEU A 179 -5.53 -36.47 2.80
C LEU A 179 -5.38 -35.53 4.00
N PHE A 180 -5.19 -36.11 5.18
CA PHE A 180 -4.83 -35.41 6.41
C PHE A 180 -3.32 -35.50 6.60
N VAL A 181 -2.67 -34.35 6.67
CA VAL A 181 -1.22 -34.22 6.85
C VAL A 181 -0.96 -33.72 8.27
N TYR A 182 0.02 -34.31 8.94
CA TYR A 182 0.44 -33.86 10.26
C TYR A 182 1.93 -34.13 10.46
N ASN A 183 2.49 -33.62 11.55
CA ASN A 183 3.89 -33.79 11.91
C ASN A 183 3.98 -34.23 13.38
N SER A 184 4.24 -35.52 13.59
CA SER A 184 4.46 -36.07 14.94
C SER A 184 5.86 -35.78 15.49
N SER A 185 6.81 -35.41 14.61
CA SER A 185 8.20 -35.16 14.99
C SER A 185 8.36 -33.92 15.88
N ASN A 186 9.52 -33.83 16.53
CA ASN A 186 9.92 -32.64 17.29
C ASN A 186 10.42 -31.49 16.39
N ARG A 187 10.53 -31.70 15.07
CA ARG A 187 11.01 -30.70 14.12
C ARG A 187 9.91 -29.71 13.75
N VAL A 188 10.34 -28.51 13.36
CA VAL A 188 9.45 -27.47 12.83
C VAL A 188 9.29 -27.71 11.33
N ASP A 189 8.05 -27.84 10.85
CA ASP A 189 7.75 -28.04 9.42
C ASP A 189 7.48 -26.73 8.65
N ASN A 190 7.21 -25.62 9.36
CA ASN A 190 6.86 -24.31 8.81
C ASN A 190 5.66 -24.33 7.84
N ILE A 191 4.78 -25.34 7.93
CA ILE A 191 3.61 -25.43 7.07
C ILE A 191 2.58 -24.41 7.52
N GLN A 192 2.10 -23.62 6.55
CA GLN A 192 1.13 -22.57 6.80
C GLN A 192 0.21 -22.40 5.60
N PHE A 193 -1.00 -21.90 5.85
CA PHE A 193 -1.89 -21.50 4.76
C PHE A 193 -1.30 -20.31 3.99
N ASN A 194 -0.87 -20.56 2.76
CA ASN A 194 -0.37 -19.53 1.86
C ASN A 194 -1.51 -18.92 1.04
N LYS A 195 -2.01 -17.75 1.48
CA LYS A 195 -3.07 -17.05 0.75
C LYS A 195 -2.67 -16.63 -0.67
N ASN A 196 -1.38 -16.47 -0.97
CA ASN A 196 -0.90 -16.00 -2.26
C ASN A 196 -0.52 -17.15 -3.22
N ASP A 197 -0.89 -18.38 -2.86
CA ASP A 197 -0.54 -19.57 -3.64
C ASP A 197 -1.35 -19.67 -4.93
N THR A 198 -0.64 -19.74 -6.06
CA THR A 198 -1.20 -19.84 -7.41
C THR A 198 -1.15 -21.26 -7.98
N ALA A 199 -0.71 -22.26 -7.20
CA ALA A 199 -0.70 -23.65 -7.64
C ALA A 199 -2.10 -24.13 -8.01
N ALA A 200 -2.15 -25.03 -9.00
CA ALA A 200 -3.38 -25.72 -9.35
C ALA A 200 -3.92 -26.49 -8.15
N LEU A 201 -5.25 -26.51 -8.01
CA LEU A 201 -5.90 -27.28 -6.96
C LEU A 201 -5.66 -28.77 -7.19
N LEU A 202 -5.42 -29.49 -6.10
CA LEU A 202 -5.35 -30.95 -6.09
C LEU A 202 -6.72 -31.56 -6.37
N SER A 203 -6.75 -32.87 -6.63
CA SER A 203 -7.98 -33.60 -6.94
C SER A 203 -8.81 -34.00 -5.72
N ILE A 204 -8.21 -33.99 -4.52
CA ILE A 204 -8.86 -34.32 -3.26
C ILE A 204 -8.58 -33.23 -2.21
N PRO A 205 -9.44 -33.06 -1.20
CA PRO A 205 -9.15 -32.20 -0.06
C PRO A 205 -7.86 -32.62 0.64
N VAL A 206 -6.97 -31.67 0.89
CA VAL A 206 -5.75 -31.84 1.68
C VAL A 206 -5.74 -30.88 2.84
N ILE A 207 -5.66 -31.42 4.05
CA ILE A 207 -5.83 -30.69 5.29
C ILE A 207 -4.62 -30.93 6.18
N TYR A 208 -4.02 -29.86 6.70
CA TYR A 208 -2.99 -29.95 7.72
C TYR A 208 -3.66 -29.91 9.10
N ILE A 209 -3.38 -30.92 9.93
CA ILE A 209 -3.80 -31.00 11.33
C ILE A 209 -2.63 -30.53 12.20
N THR A 210 -2.87 -29.53 13.05
CA THR A 210 -1.83 -29.00 13.92
C THR A 210 -1.51 -29.98 15.05
N LYS A 211 -0.38 -29.76 15.74
CA LYS A 211 -0.06 -30.51 16.97
C LYS A 211 -1.16 -30.40 18.04
N GLU A 212 -1.88 -29.28 18.10
CA GLU A 212 -3.04 -29.14 18.99
C GLU A 212 -4.22 -29.98 18.50
N GLY A 213 -4.52 -29.98 17.20
CA GLY A 213 -5.57 -30.80 16.61
C GLY A 213 -5.34 -32.30 16.78
N ILE A 214 -4.11 -32.79 16.56
CA ILE A 214 -3.74 -34.19 16.77
C ILE A 214 -3.97 -34.59 18.23
N LYS A 215 -3.46 -33.82 19.19
CA LYS A 215 -3.65 -34.10 20.62
C LYS A 215 -5.12 -34.07 21.05
N LYS A 216 -5.93 -33.24 20.40
CA LYS A 216 -7.34 -33.06 20.73
C LYS A 216 -8.22 -34.23 20.25
N CYS A 217 -7.99 -34.71 19.03
CA CYS A 217 -8.94 -35.62 18.36
C CYS A 217 -8.32 -36.94 17.86
N PHE A 218 -7.00 -37.09 17.85
CA PHE A 218 -6.30 -38.20 17.18
C PHE A 218 -5.20 -38.82 18.07
N ALA A 219 -5.48 -38.99 19.37
CA ALA A 219 -4.48 -39.44 20.35
C ALA A 219 -4.15 -40.94 20.29
N ASP A 220 -5.03 -41.77 19.71
CA ASP A 220 -4.85 -43.21 19.54
C ASP A 220 -4.75 -43.56 18.05
N GLU A 221 -3.56 -43.93 17.59
CA GLU A 221 -3.29 -44.25 16.17
C GLU A 221 -3.98 -45.56 15.71
N SER A 222 -4.37 -46.41 16.66
CA SER A 222 -5.05 -47.68 16.37
C SER A 222 -6.57 -47.54 16.25
N ALA A 223 -7.13 -46.44 16.74
CA ALA A 223 -8.56 -46.17 16.69
C ALA A 223 -9.02 -45.72 15.30
N SER A 224 -10.28 -46.03 14.97
CA SER A 224 -10.95 -45.52 13.77
C SER A 224 -11.82 -44.33 14.13
N TYR A 225 -11.66 -43.22 13.41
CA TYR A 225 -12.32 -41.95 13.71
C TYR A 225 -13.38 -41.61 12.68
N ALA A 226 -14.62 -41.36 13.08
CA ALA A 226 -15.64 -40.82 12.19
C ALA A 226 -15.26 -39.38 11.82
N ILE A 227 -15.02 -39.11 10.55
CA ILE A 227 -14.57 -37.81 10.05
C ILE A 227 -15.57 -37.28 9.05
N SER A 228 -15.91 -35.99 9.17
CA SER A 228 -16.58 -35.21 8.13
C SER A 228 -15.80 -33.93 7.88
N VAL A 229 -15.34 -33.74 6.66
CA VAL A 229 -14.60 -32.55 6.24
C VAL A 229 -15.26 -31.92 5.04
N ASN A 230 -15.32 -30.60 5.02
CA ASN A 230 -15.63 -29.81 3.85
C ASN A 230 -14.57 -28.72 3.70
N VAL A 231 -14.00 -28.60 2.51
CA VAL A 231 -13.06 -27.53 2.16
C VAL A 231 -13.73 -26.60 1.17
N SER A 232 -13.78 -25.31 1.50
CA SER A 232 -14.23 -24.23 0.61
C SER A 232 -13.25 -23.09 0.69
N LEU A 233 -12.43 -22.96 -0.35
CA LEU A 233 -11.49 -21.87 -0.55
C LEU A 233 -11.96 -20.97 -1.69
N SER A 234 -11.96 -19.66 -1.46
CA SER A 234 -12.24 -18.67 -2.50
C SER A 234 -11.11 -17.65 -2.59
N GLU A 235 -11.06 -16.88 -3.67
CA GLU A 235 -10.28 -15.64 -3.68
C GLU A 235 -11.02 -14.57 -2.86
N LYS A 236 -10.32 -13.97 -1.90
CA LYS A 236 -10.77 -12.76 -1.23
C LYS A 236 -10.47 -11.57 -2.14
N LYS A 237 -11.53 -10.85 -2.49
CA LYS A 237 -11.49 -9.70 -3.39
C LYS A 237 -12.11 -8.51 -2.71
N ARG A 238 -11.51 -7.35 -2.93
CA ARG A 238 -11.95 -6.05 -2.42
C ARG A 238 -12.01 -5.09 -3.60
N LYS A 239 -13.01 -4.23 -3.65
CA LYS A 239 -13.12 -3.21 -4.70
C LYS A 239 -12.53 -1.90 -4.20
N ALA A 240 -11.68 -1.27 -4.99
CA ALA A 240 -11.10 0.04 -4.72
C ALA A 240 -11.52 1.03 -5.82
N ARG A 241 -11.48 2.33 -5.52
CA ARG A 241 -12.09 3.36 -6.38
C ARG A 241 -11.23 4.62 -6.44
N ASN A 242 -10.55 4.89 -7.56
CA ASN A 242 -9.97 6.23 -7.74
C ASN A 242 -11.08 7.24 -8.07
N VAL A 243 -10.95 8.49 -7.57
CA VAL A 243 -11.81 9.62 -7.96
C VAL A 243 -11.03 10.56 -8.87
N ILE A 244 -11.49 10.73 -10.10
CA ILE A 244 -10.74 11.39 -11.17
C ILE A 244 -11.56 12.55 -11.74
N ALA A 245 -11.03 13.76 -11.60
CA ALA A 245 -11.61 14.99 -12.13
C ALA A 245 -10.62 15.71 -13.05
N PHE A 246 -11.13 16.48 -14.01
CA PHE A 246 -10.32 17.07 -15.07
C PHE A 246 -10.73 18.51 -15.37
N LEU A 247 -9.73 19.39 -15.44
CA LEU A 247 -9.87 20.75 -15.92
C LEU A 247 -9.17 20.87 -17.27
N ASN A 248 -9.97 20.93 -18.33
CA ASN A 248 -9.49 21.01 -19.70
C ASN A 248 -9.27 22.47 -20.14
N ASN A 249 -8.02 22.82 -20.45
CA ASN A 249 -7.64 24.11 -21.03
C ASN A 249 -7.35 24.00 -22.54
N ASN A 250 -7.61 22.83 -23.14
CA ASN A 250 -7.19 22.48 -24.51
C ASN A 250 -5.67 22.59 -24.73
N ALA A 251 -4.90 22.37 -23.68
CA ALA A 251 -3.44 22.38 -23.73
C ALA A 251 -2.88 21.02 -24.19
N ALA A 252 -1.64 21.04 -24.71
CA ALA A 252 -0.96 19.82 -25.15
C ALA A 252 -0.52 18.91 -23.99
N ASN A 253 -0.14 19.52 -22.87
CA ASN A 253 0.39 18.82 -21.69
C ASN A 253 -0.62 18.85 -20.54
N THR A 254 -0.52 17.88 -19.63
CA THR A 254 -1.38 17.76 -18.46
C THR A 254 -0.55 17.64 -17.19
N VAL A 255 -0.85 18.45 -16.19
CA VAL A 255 -0.31 18.33 -14.84
C VAL A 255 -1.20 17.40 -14.04
N ILE A 256 -0.61 16.41 -13.40
CA ILE A 256 -1.33 15.47 -12.52
C ILE A 256 -1.17 15.97 -11.08
N ILE A 257 -2.26 16.05 -10.33
CA ILE A 257 -2.24 16.47 -8.92
C ILE A 257 -2.98 15.42 -8.12
N GLY A 258 -2.30 14.82 -7.16
CA GLY A 258 -2.76 13.62 -6.46
C GLY A 258 -2.63 13.68 -4.94
N ALA A 259 -3.48 12.90 -4.28
CA ALA A 259 -3.44 12.53 -2.88
C ALA A 259 -4.25 11.24 -2.71
N HIS A 260 -3.87 10.34 -1.81
CA HIS A 260 -4.76 9.23 -1.48
C HIS A 260 -5.82 9.67 -0.48
N TYR A 261 -6.93 8.94 -0.45
CA TYR A 261 -8.06 9.27 0.41
C TYR A 261 -8.52 8.08 1.28
N ASP A 262 -7.98 6.89 1.07
CA ASP A 262 -8.10 5.77 1.99
C ASP A 262 -7.20 5.93 3.22
N HIS A 263 -7.51 5.17 4.27
CA HIS A 263 -6.66 5.03 5.46
C HIS A 263 -6.91 3.65 6.12
N LEU A 264 -6.55 3.47 7.39
CA LEU A 264 -6.35 2.17 8.03
C LEU A 264 -7.60 1.48 8.59
N GLY A 265 -8.77 2.12 8.58
CA GLY A 265 -9.97 1.53 9.18
C GLY A 265 -9.84 1.24 10.67
N TYR A 266 -10.06 -0.03 11.04
CA TYR A 266 -9.84 -0.53 12.41
C TYR A 266 -8.47 -1.22 12.57
N GLY A 267 -7.54 -0.96 11.65
CA GLY A 267 -6.20 -1.55 11.62
C GLY A 267 -6.16 -2.98 11.05
N GLU A 268 -7.17 -3.40 10.28
CA GLU A 268 -7.32 -4.79 9.84
C GLU A 268 -6.19 -5.26 8.90
N ASP A 269 -5.60 -4.33 8.14
CA ASP A 269 -4.52 -4.61 7.17
C ASP A 269 -3.12 -4.57 7.81
N LYS A 270 -3.04 -4.44 9.14
CA LYS A 270 -1.80 -4.52 9.97
C LYS A 270 -0.74 -3.45 9.69
N SER A 271 -1.14 -2.33 9.10
CA SER A 271 -0.30 -1.14 8.97
C SER A 271 -0.39 -0.22 10.20
N ALA A 272 -1.36 -0.42 11.08
CA ALA A 272 -1.51 0.32 12.34
C ALA A 272 -0.31 0.11 13.29
N LEU A 273 0.07 1.17 13.99
CA LEU A 273 1.19 1.17 14.95
C LEU A 273 0.75 1.03 16.40
N ASP A 274 -0.54 1.10 16.68
CA ASP A 274 -1.13 0.70 17.95
C ASP A 274 -1.85 -0.66 17.83
N THR A 275 -2.21 -1.26 18.98
CA THR A 275 -2.80 -2.60 19.04
C THR A 275 -4.30 -2.58 19.35
N PHE A 276 -4.95 -1.42 19.24
CA PHE A 276 -6.36 -1.27 19.58
C PHE A 276 -7.22 -1.48 18.34
N HIS A 277 -8.29 -2.27 18.46
CA HIS A 277 -9.29 -2.39 17.41
C HIS A 277 -10.27 -1.21 17.51
N ALA A 278 -9.79 -0.05 17.08
CA ALA A 278 -10.51 1.22 17.11
C ALA A 278 -10.27 1.99 15.81
N ILE A 279 -11.10 3.02 15.57
CA ILE A 279 -11.09 3.77 14.32
C ILE A 279 -9.80 4.58 14.21
N HIS A 280 -9.11 4.43 13.07
CA HIS A 280 -7.98 5.26 12.69
C HIS A 280 -8.50 6.34 11.74
N ASN A 281 -8.72 7.55 12.25
CA ASN A 281 -9.38 8.60 11.49
C ASN A 281 -8.51 9.20 10.38
N GLY A 282 -7.19 9.18 10.48
CA GLY A 282 -6.31 9.59 9.40
C GLY A 282 -6.49 11.05 8.98
N ALA A 283 -6.51 11.95 9.95
CA ALA A 283 -6.71 13.37 9.71
C ALA A 283 -5.52 14.01 8.97
N ASP A 284 -4.29 13.68 9.35
CA ASP A 284 -3.12 14.07 8.57
C ASP A 284 -2.89 13.08 7.44
N ASP A 285 -3.08 11.79 7.70
CA ASP A 285 -2.84 10.67 6.78
C ASP A 285 -4.15 10.00 6.31
N ASN A 286 -4.73 10.37 5.17
CA ASN A 286 -4.36 11.49 4.33
C ASN A 286 -5.54 12.41 4.00
N ALA A 287 -6.41 12.65 4.99
CA ALA A 287 -7.44 13.67 4.85
C ALA A 287 -6.84 15.07 4.60
N SER A 288 -5.64 15.36 5.10
CA SER A 288 -4.95 16.64 4.88
C SER A 288 -4.54 16.85 3.41
N GLY A 289 -3.97 15.84 2.74
CA GLY A 289 -3.60 15.90 1.33
C GLY A 289 -4.82 15.90 0.43
N THR A 290 -5.82 15.09 0.77
CA THR A 290 -7.12 15.08 0.07
C THR A 290 -7.82 16.45 0.16
N ALA A 291 -7.84 17.09 1.32
CA ALA A 291 -8.38 18.44 1.48
C ALA A 291 -7.58 19.49 0.69
N ALA A 292 -6.25 19.38 0.67
CA ALA A 292 -5.37 20.25 -0.11
C ALA A 292 -5.64 20.12 -1.62
N LEU A 293 -5.84 18.90 -2.12
CA LEU A 293 -6.17 18.63 -3.53
C LEU A 293 -7.51 19.27 -3.94
N LEU A 294 -8.55 19.14 -3.13
CA LEU A 294 -9.85 19.79 -3.36
C LEU A 294 -9.72 21.31 -3.47
N GLU A 295 -8.99 21.93 -2.55
CA GLU A 295 -8.82 23.38 -2.55
C GLU A 295 -7.93 23.88 -3.70
N LEU A 296 -6.89 23.13 -4.08
CA LEU A 296 -6.12 23.40 -5.30
C LEU A 296 -7.00 23.33 -6.55
N ALA A 297 -7.87 22.32 -6.65
CA ALA A 297 -8.81 22.19 -7.76
C ALA A 297 -9.78 23.38 -7.81
N ARG A 298 -10.31 23.83 -6.67
CA ARG A 298 -11.18 25.01 -6.56
C ARG A 298 -10.46 26.29 -6.98
N MET A 299 -9.22 26.48 -6.54
CA MET A 299 -8.39 27.64 -6.89
C MET A 299 -8.05 27.67 -8.38
N LEU A 300 -7.64 26.53 -8.96
CA LEU A 300 -7.37 26.41 -10.39
C LEU A 300 -8.65 26.59 -11.22
N LYS A 301 -9.79 26.04 -10.81
CA LYS A 301 -11.05 26.29 -11.52
C LYS A 301 -11.42 27.79 -11.54
N THR A 302 -11.08 28.52 -10.48
CA THR A 302 -11.33 29.97 -10.39
C THR A 302 -10.36 30.76 -11.27
N LYS A 303 -9.07 30.39 -11.30
CA LYS A 303 -8.04 31.10 -12.06
C LYS A 303 -6.86 30.20 -12.44
N ALA A 304 -7.08 29.27 -13.38
CA ALA A 304 -6.04 28.38 -13.85
C ALA A 304 -5.04 29.11 -14.77
N PRO A 305 -3.73 28.80 -14.66
CA PRO A 305 -2.83 28.91 -15.78
C PRO A 305 -3.33 28.05 -16.96
N THR A 306 -2.98 28.40 -18.20
CA THR A 306 -3.66 27.86 -19.39
C THR A 306 -2.78 27.02 -20.31
N ASN A 307 -1.47 26.96 -20.08
CA ASN A 307 -0.58 26.17 -20.94
C ASN A 307 -0.57 24.67 -20.59
N ASN A 308 -1.32 24.27 -19.56
CA ASN A 308 -1.51 22.88 -19.16
C ASN A 308 -2.99 22.59 -18.86
N ASN A 309 -3.41 21.35 -19.06
CA ASN A 309 -4.62 20.81 -18.45
C ASN A 309 -4.28 20.31 -17.04
N TYR A 310 -5.29 20.09 -16.20
CA TYR A 310 -5.09 19.58 -14.85
C TYR A 310 -5.94 18.34 -14.61
N LEU A 311 -5.28 17.24 -14.24
CA LEU A 311 -5.92 15.99 -13.85
C LEU A 311 -5.78 15.83 -12.33
N PHE A 312 -6.90 15.84 -11.63
CA PHE A 312 -6.97 15.63 -10.19
C PHE A 312 -7.33 14.18 -9.93
N ILE A 313 -6.53 13.47 -9.13
CA ILE A 313 -6.78 12.07 -8.79
C ILE A 313 -6.71 11.89 -7.28
N HIS A 314 -7.81 11.46 -6.68
CA HIS A 314 -7.78 10.88 -5.35
C HIS A 314 -7.59 9.38 -5.46
N PHE A 315 -6.48 8.86 -4.95
CA PHE A 315 -6.12 7.45 -5.04
C PHE A 315 -6.72 6.63 -3.90
N SER A 316 -7.11 5.40 -4.23
CA SER A 316 -7.59 4.39 -3.29
C SER A 316 -6.56 3.24 -3.23
N GLY A 317 -6.36 2.64 -2.06
CA GLY A 317 -5.42 1.53 -1.86
C GLY A 317 -3.96 1.97 -1.82
N GLU A 318 -3.66 3.19 -1.37
CA GLU A 318 -2.28 3.64 -1.16
C GLU A 318 -1.62 2.83 -0.04
N GLU A 319 -2.34 2.66 1.07
CA GLU A 319 -1.94 1.96 2.29
C GLU A 319 -1.60 0.48 2.05
N LEU A 320 -2.09 -0.05 0.93
CA LEU A 320 -1.89 -1.42 0.45
C LEU A 320 -0.74 -1.54 -0.56
N GLY A 321 0.06 -0.48 -0.74
CA GLY A 321 1.23 -0.47 -1.62
C GLY A 321 1.01 0.23 -2.96
N LEU A 322 0.38 1.41 -2.93
CA LEU A 322 0.19 2.32 -4.08
C LEU A 322 -0.73 1.73 -5.18
N LEU A 323 -1.72 0.93 -4.80
CA LEU A 323 -2.53 0.17 -5.76
C LEU A 323 -3.31 1.08 -6.72
N GLY A 324 -3.90 2.17 -6.21
CA GLY A 324 -4.67 3.12 -7.01
C GLY A 324 -3.84 3.85 -8.06
N SER A 325 -2.68 4.40 -7.68
CA SER A 325 -1.81 5.12 -8.62
C SER A 325 -1.16 4.21 -9.66
N LYS A 326 -0.75 2.99 -9.26
CA LYS A 326 -0.28 1.96 -10.19
C LYS A 326 -1.37 1.57 -11.18
N TYR A 327 -2.58 1.28 -10.69
CA TYR A 327 -3.71 0.89 -11.54
C TYR A 327 -4.06 1.96 -12.57
N TRP A 328 -4.06 3.24 -12.19
CA TRP A 328 -4.35 4.33 -13.12
C TRP A 328 -3.30 4.45 -14.23
N LEU A 329 -2.01 4.30 -13.91
CA LEU A 329 -0.94 4.32 -14.91
C LEU A 329 -1.04 3.16 -15.91
N GLU A 330 -1.44 1.98 -15.46
CA GLU A 330 -1.64 0.80 -16.30
C GLU A 330 -2.94 0.87 -17.10
N ASN A 331 -3.97 1.53 -16.57
CA ASN A 331 -5.33 1.59 -17.13
C ASN A 331 -5.85 3.04 -17.18
N PRO A 332 -5.18 3.96 -17.91
CA PRO A 332 -5.55 5.37 -17.88
C PRO A 332 -6.95 5.59 -18.45
N THR A 333 -7.80 6.28 -17.69
CA THR A 333 -9.18 6.60 -18.09
C THR A 333 -9.28 7.74 -19.10
N VAL A 334 -8.19 8.49 -19.28
CA VAL A 334 -8.09 9.61 -20.20
C VAL A 334 -6.72 9.62 -20.85
N LYS A 335 -6.69 9.81 -22.17
CA LYS A 335 -5.44 9.95 -22.92
C LYS A 335 -4.87 11.35 -22.68
N ILE A 336 -3.73 11.44 -22.02
CA ILE A 336 -3.02 12.69 -21.75
C ILE A 336 -1.54 12.57 -22.11
N THR A 337 -0.86 13.71 -22.28
CA THR A 337 0.60 13.76 -22.21
C THR A 337 0.99 14.35 -20.85
N PRO A 338 1.51 13.54 -19.91
CA PRO A 338 1.88 14.03 -18.59
C PRO A 338 3.05 15.02 -18.68
N ASN A 339 2.93 16.15 -17.98
CA ASN A 339 4.01 17.11 -17.81
C ASN A 339 4.84 16.74 -16.58
N TYR A 340 4.19 16.76 -15.42
CA TYR A 340 4.74 16.38 -14.13
C TYR A 340 3.58 16.02 -13.18
N MET A 341 3.91 15.40 -12.06
CA MET A 341 2.95 15.03 -11.01
C MET A 341 3.28 15.71 -9.69
N ILE A 342 2.27 16.28 -9.04
CA ILE A 342 2.35 16.81 -7.67
C ILE A 342 1.58 15.85 -6.77
N ASN A 343 2.21 15.39 -5.70
CA ASN A 343 1.55 14.56 -4.69
C ASN A 343 1.56 15.25 -3.34
N MET A 344 0.45 15.12 -2.61
CA MET A 344 0.33 15.62 -1.25
C MET A 344 -0.04 14.47 -0.32
N ASP A 345 0.76 14.32 0.72
CA ASP A 345 0.57 13.32 1.75
C ASP A 345 1.03 13.91 3.08
N MET A 346 0.20 13.79 4.12
CA MET A 346 0.50 14.35 5.45
C MET A 346 0.99 15.81 5.38
N VAL A 347 0.13 16.71 4.89
CA VAL A 347 0.41 18.15 4.68
C VAL A 347 -0.25 19.05 5.73
N GLY A 348 -0.71 18.48 6.84
CA GLY A 348 -1.43 19.15 7.91
C GLY A 348 -0.64 19.33 9.21
N ARG A 349 0.51 18.68 9.38
CA ARG A 349 1.26 18.67 10.66
C ARG A 349 2.57 19.47 10.64
N TYR A 350 2.69 20.44 9.72
CA TYR A 350 3.87 21.30 9.64
C TYR A 350 4.20 21.99 10.97
N ASP A 351 5.47 21.88 11.35
CA ASP A 351 6.15 22.75 12.31
C ASP A 351 7.57 23.10 11.84
N THR A 352 8.20 24.07 12.50
CA THR A 352 9.52 24.58 12.11
C THR A 352 10.67 23.59 12.34
N SER A 353 10.47 22.57 13.16
CA SER A 353 11.46 21.53 13.43
C SER A 353 11.44 20.43 12.36
N HIS A 354 10.25 19.96 11.96
CA HIS A 354 10.07 18.94 10.93
C HIS A 354 10.15 19.51 9.50
N LYS A 355 9.82 20.80 9.34
CA LYS A 355 9.85 21.54 8.06
C LYS A 355 8.91 20.93 7.02
N LEU A 356 8.72 21.64 5.91
CA LEU A 356 8.04 21.07 4.75
C LEU A 356 9.09 20.33 3.91
N THR A 357 8.94 19.03 3.73
CA THR A 357 9.75 18.26 2.78
C THR A 357 9.14 18.37 1.39
N VAL A 358 9.99 18.69 0.41
CA VAL A 358 9.68 18.64 -1.02
C VAL A 358 10.57 17.57 -1.65
N GLY A 359 10.04 16.37 -1.81
CA GLY A 359 10.66 15.26 -2.54
C GLY A 359 10.51 15.43 -4.04
N GLY A 360 11.33 14.72 -4.81
CA GLY A 360 11.33 14.78 -6.28
C GLY A 360 12.08 15.97 -6.87
N TYR A 361 12.79 16.76 -6.04
CA TYR A 361 13.46 17.99 -6.50
C TYR A 361 14.50 17.73 -7.60
N GLY A 362 15.11 16.55 -7.63
CA GLY A 362 16.10 16.14 -8.64
C GLY A 362 15.48 15.53 -9.90
N THR A 363 14.16 15.36 -9.96
CA THR A 363 13.48 14.65 -11.05
C THR A 363 13.30 15.49 -12.32
N SER A 364 13.66 16.78 -12.26
CA SER A 364 13.77 17.65 -13.41
C SER A 364 14.82 18.74 -13.14
N PRO A 365 15.68 19.08 -14.12
CA PRO A 365 16.60 20.21 -13.99
C PRO A 365 15.87 21.56 -13.88
N VAL A 366 14.60 21.64 -14.27
CA VAL A 366 13.78 22.86 -14.24
C VAL A 366 13.40 23.26 -12.81
N TRP A 367 13.40 22.33 -11.85
CA TRP A 367 12.92 22.58 -10.50
C TRP A 367 13.70 23.66 -9.77
N GLY A 368 15.01 23.71 -9.93
CA GLY A 368 15.83 24.74 -9.27
C GLY A 368 15.43 26.15 -9.68
N ASP A 369 15.19 26.39 -10.96
CA ASP A 369 14.76 27.69 -11.47
C ASP A 369 13.34 28.06 -11.05
N VAL A 370 12.45 27.06 -10.95
CA VAL A 370 11.06 27.27 -10.50
C VAL A 370 11.04 27.68 -9.03
N TRP A 371 11.83 27.01 -8.19
CA TRP A 371 11.95 27.28 -6.75
C TRP A 371 12.71 28.57 -6.44
N LYS A 372 13.62 29.00 -7.33
CA LYS A 372 14.37 30.26 -7.19
C LYS A 372 13.42 31.46 -7.22
N GLY A 373 13.06 31.96 -6.03
CA GLY A 373 12.19 33.12 -5.84
C GLY A 373 10.74 32.80 -5.46
N LEU A 374 10.42 31.53 -5.17
CA LEU A 374 9.22 31.19 -4.40
C LEU A 374 9.43 31.65 -2.95
N SER A 375 8.64 32.61 -2.48
CA SER A 375 8.67 33.06 -1.09
C SER A 375 7.56 32.39 -0.30
N SER A 376 7.90 31.76 0.82
CA SER A 376 6.93 31.21 1.77
C SER A 376 7.39 31.46 3.19
N ASN A 377 6.45 31.49 4.13
CA ASN A 377 6.74 31.48 5.56
C ASN A 377 7.16 30.08 6.06
N LEU A 378 7.06 29.08 5.19
CA LEU A 378 7.46 27.70 5.47
C LEU A 378 8.96 27.52 5.25
N ILE A 379 9.61 26.82 6.17
CA ILE A 379 10.96 26.32 5.98
C ILE A 379 10.85 25.06 5.12
N VAL A 380 11.47 25.08 3.94
CA VAL A 380 11.43 23.96 2.99
C VAL A 380 12.74 23.19 3.04
N LYS A 381 12.65 21.86 3.14
CA LYS A 381 13.73 20.91 2.95
C LYS A 381 13.52 20.22 1.60
N PHE A 382 14.48 20.37 0.69
CA PHE A 382 14.45 19.66 -0.59
C PHE A 382 15.09 18.28 -0.46
N ASP A 383 14.40 17.28 -1.00
CA ASP A 383 14.93 15.95 -1.23
C ASP A 383 14.94 15.71 -2.75
N SER A 384 16.12 15.39 -3.29
CA SER A 384 16.29 15.20 -4.72
C SER A 384 15.52 13.99 -5.25
N THR A 385 15.11 13.08 -4.39
CA THR A 385 14.76 11.70 -4.76
C THR A 385 13.31 11.60 -5.21
N GLY A 386 13.07 10.88 -6.30
CA GLY A 386 11.72 10.70 -6.85
C GLY A 386 10.93 9.53 -6.25
N SER A 387 11.58 8.67 -5.47
CA SER A 387 10.92 7.57 -4.77
C SER A 387 10.55 7.96 -3.35
N GLY A 388 9.52 7.30 -2.82
CA GLY A 388 9.02 7.50 -1.48
C GLY A 388 7.83 6.57 -1.22
N PRO A 389 7.36 6.49 0.04
CA PRO A 389 6.22 5.67 0.41
C PRO A 389 4.91 6.43 0.14
N SER A 390 4.70 6.90 -1.10
CA SER A 390 3.45 7.57 -1.49
C SER A 390 3.29 7.58 -3.02
N ASP A 391 2.11 7.96 -3.51
CA ASP A 391 1.67 7.75 -4.91
C ASP A 391 2.58 8.38 -5.98
N HIS A 392 3.30 9.46 -5.67
CA HIS A 392 4.29 10.05 -6.59
C HIS A 392 5.33 9.04 -7.08
N ALA A 393 5.68 8.04 -6.26
CA ALA A 393 6.66 7.05 -6.63
C ALA A 393 6.20 6.21 -7.84
N SER A 394 4.90 5.98 -8.00
CA SER A 394 4.33 5.29 -9.17
C SER A 394 4.61 6.10 -10.46
N PHE A 395 4.44 7.43 -10.40
CA PHE A 395 4.68 8.33 -11.54
C PHE A 395 6.17 8.54 -11.83
N TYR A 396 7.00 8.63 -10.79
CA TYR A 396 8.46 8.69 -10.97
C TYR A 396 8.99 7.42 -11.67
N ARG A 397 8.52 6.23 -11.28
CA ARG A 397 8.85 4.96 -11.96
C ARG A 397 8.41 4.94 -13.42
N ALA A 398 7.36 5.70 -13.77
CA ALA A 398 6.91 5.91 -15.15
C ALA A 398 7.70 7.01 -15.90
N ASN A 399 8.84 7.47 -15.37
CA ASN A 399 9.69 8.53 -15.93
C ASN A 399 8.96 9.89 -16.06
N ILE A 400 8.07 10.20 -15.13
CA ILE A 400 7.39 11.50 -15.04
C ILE A 400 8.06 12.31 -13.93
N PRO A 401 8.43 13.59 -14.15
CA PRO A 401 8.91 14.45 -13.07
C PRO A 401 7.87 14.56 -11.95
N VAL A 402 8.31 14.51 -10.70
CA VAL A 402 7.42 14.57 -9.55
C VAL A 402 7.84 15.63 -8.54
N GLN A 403 6.87 16.15 -7.78
CA GLN A 403 7.12 16.88 -6.55
C GLN A 403 6.20 16.33 -5.45
N PHE A 404 6.81 15.86 -4.37
CA PHE A 404 6.13 15.26 -3.23
C PHE A 404 6.14 16.22 -2.04
N PHE A 405 4.97 16.60 -1.54
CA PHE A 405 4.82 17.49 -0.40
C PHE A 405 4.45 16.68 0.85
N PHE A 406 5.28 16.78 1.88
CA PHE A 406 5.17 15.99 3.10
C PHE A 406 5.68 16.76 4.32
N THR A 407 4.97 16.71 5.44
CA THR A 407 5.37 17.43 6.68
C THR A 407 6.13 16.57 7.69
N GLY A 408 6.45 15.33 7.35
CA GLY A 408 7.16 14.41 8.25
C GLY A 408 6.20 13.52 9.03
N SER A 409 6.73 12.40 9.53
CA SER A 409 5.99 11.58 10.50
C SER A 409 5.88 12.31 11.84
N HIS A 410 4.80 12.04 12.58
CA HIS A 410 4.54 12.59 13.91
C HIS A 410 4.08 11.47 14.88
N PRO A 411 4.00 11.73 16.20
CA PRO A 411 3.65 10.69 17.17
C PRO A 411 2.30 10.01 16.98
N ASP A 412 1.38 10.63 16.24
CA ASP A 412 0.02 10.14 15.96
C ASP A 412 -0.09 9.35 14.64
N TYR A 413 0.98 9.32 13.83
CA TYR A 413 1.00 8.61 12.54
C TYR A 413 0.62 7.13 12.72
N HIS A 414 -0.29 6.64 11.87
CA HIS A 414 -0.82 5.27 11.89
C HIS A 414 -1.39 4.86 13.27
N LYS A 415 -1.99 5.81 14.00
CA LYS A 415 -2.65 5.55 15.29
C LYS A 415 -4.02 6.18 15.32
N ILE A 416 -4.83 5.70 16.26
CA ILE A 416 -6.18 6.23 16.52
C ILE A 416 -6.21 7.72 16.89
N SER A 417 -5.06 8.32 17.25
CA SER A 417 -4.96 9.74 17.65
C SER A 417 -4.69 10.72 16.50
N ASP A 418 -4.59 10.24 15.25
CA ASP A 418 -4.48 11.12 14.07
C ASP A 418 -5.83 11.77 13.75
N ASP A 419 -6.18 12.78 14.54
CA ASP A 419 -7.49 13.45 14.55
C ASP A 419 -7.44 14.91 14.07
N ALA A 420 -8.61 15.38 13.60
CA ALA A 420 -8.76 16.68 12.95
C ALA A 420 -8.40 17.89 13.83
N ASP A 421 -8.40 17.76 15.16
CA ASP A 421 -7.98 18.82 16.09
C ASP A 421 -6.46 19.02 16.12
N LYS A 422 -5.68 18.05 15.63
CA LYS A 422 -4.21 18.09 15.56
C LYS A 422 -3.67 18.85 14.35
N ILE A 423 -4.51 19.12 13.35
CA ILE A 423 -4.06 19.74 12.11
C ILE A 423 -3.74 21.23 12.30
N ASN A 424 -2.57 21.63 11.83
CA ASN A 424 -2.14 23.02 11.70
C ASN A 424 -2.71 23.61 10.39
N TYR A 425 -3.99 23.98 10.42
CA TYR A 425 -4.69 24.48 9.23
C TYR A 425 -4.08 25.76 8.63
N ASP A 426 -3.43 26.59 9.45
CA ASP A 426 -2.76 27.79 8.96
C ASP A 426 -1.53 27.45 8.12
N ALA A 427 -0.75 26.46 8.53
CA ALA A 427 0.39 25.99 7.75
C ALA A 427 -0.06 25.17 6.53
N GLN A 428 -1.10 24.34 6.66
CA GLN A 428 -1.70 23.61 5.52
C GLN A 428 -2.17 24.58 4.42
N LYS A 429 -2.82 25.70 4.82
CA LYS A 429 -3.17 26.80 3.90
C LYS A 429 -1.93 27.39 3.21
N ASP A 430 -0.84 27.61 3.94
CA ASP A 430 0.40 28.13 3.35
C ASP A 430 1.05 27.11 2.37
N ILE A 431 0.94 25.81 2.64
CA ILE A 431 1.39 24.72 1.75
C ILE A 431 0.55 24.72 0.46
N VAL A 432 -0.78 24.78 0.56
CA VAL A 432 -1.68 24.88 -0.61
C VAL A 432 -1.34 26.10 -1.47
N LYS A 433 -1.12 27.27 -0.86
CA LYS A 433 -0.72 28.49 -1.59
C LYS A 433 0.65 28.33 -2.26
N LEU A 434 1.59 27.68 -1.59
CA LEU A 434 2.93 27.41 -2.14
C LEU A 434 2.84 26.50 -3.38
N ILE A 435 2.06 25.41 -3.30
CA ILE A 435 1.83 24.49 -4.42
C ILE A 435 1.13 25.21 -5.58
N TYR A 436 0.13 26.04 -5.28
CA TYR A 436 -0.56 26.82 -6.30
C TYR A 436 0.37 27.78 -7.04
N GLU A 437 1.27 28.48 -6.34
CA GLU A 437 2.27 29.35 -6.96
C GLU A 437 3.33 28.55 -7.74
N LEU A 438 3.70 27.35 -7.28
CA LEU A 438 4.56 26.43 -8.04
C LEU A 438 3.92 26.08 -9.40
N ILE A 439 2.61 25.78 -9.41
CA ILE A 439 1.85 25.49 -10.63
C ILE A 439 1.79 26.71 -11.57
N ILE A 440 1.61 27.92 -11.02
CA ILE A 440 1.65 29.15 -11.83
C ILE A 440 3.02 29.34 -12.50
N ARG A 441 4.11 29.13 -11.76
CA ARG A 441 5.48 29.37 -12.26
C ARG A 441 5.96 28.36 -13.28
N THR A 442 5.43 27.15 -13.21
CA THR A 442 5.72 26.07 -14.17
C THR A 442 4.96 26.22 -15.47
N ASP A 443 3.85 26.99 -15.50
CA ASP A 443 3.00 27.13 -16.68
C ASP A 443 3.76 27.63 -17.92
N THR A 444 4.77 28.50 -17.74
CA THR A 444 5.57 29.04 -18.84
C THR A 444 6.83 28.22 -19.16
N LYS A 445 7.03 27.06 -18.52
CA LYS A 445 8.23 26.22 -18.69
C LYS A 445 8.08 25.14 -19.75
N GLY A 446 6.90 25.02 -20.36
CA GLY A 446 6.61 23.98 -21.34
C GLY A 446 6.55 22.59 -20.70
N LYS A 447 6.91 21.55 -21.46
CA LYS A 447 7.02 20.19 -20.94
C LYS A 447 8.35 20.03 -20.20
N LEU A 448 8.29 19.67 -18.93
CA LEU A 448 9.46 19.47 -18.08
C LEU A 448 10.19 18.19 -18.49
N SER A 449 11.52 18.25 -18.52
CA SER A 449 12.37 17.08 -18.77
C SER A 449 12.49 16.23 -17.50
N PHE A 450 12.41 14.92 -17.67
CA PHE A 450 12.66 13.96 -16.60
C PHE A 450 14.16 13.71 -16.41
N ALA A 451 14.58 13.62 -15.16
CA ALA A 451 15.90 13.17 -14.74
C ALA A 451 15.75 12.06 -13.70
N LYS A 452 16.44 10.94 -13.91
CA LYS A 452 16.47 9.84 -12.93
C LYS A 452 17.37 10.24 -11.76
N THR A 453 16.94 9.96 -10.54
CA THR A 453 17.63 10.37 -9.31
C THR A 453 18.30 9.18 -8.64
N THR A 454 19.38 9.42 -7.89
CA THR A 454 20.03 8.38 -7.08
C THR A 454 19.18 8.09 -5.85
N GLU A 455 18.75 6.84 -5.69
CA GLU A 455 17.92 6.41 -4.57
C GLU A 455 18.73 6.34 -3.25
N PRO A 456 18.32 7.03 -2.17
CA PRO A 456 18.94 6.91 -0.87
C PRO A 456 18.55 5.57 -0.26
N GLN A 457 19.47 4.99 0.52
CA GLN A 457 19.21 3.76 1.27
C GLN A 457 18.00 3.97 2.19
N MET A 458 16.94 3.16 2.02
CA MET A 458 15.81 3.12 2.96
C MET A 458 16.33 2.97 4.39
N GLY A 459 16.12 4.01 5.19
CA GLY A 459 16.57 4.10 6.57
C GLY A 459 15.41 4.03 7.56
N GLN A 460 15.55 3.10 8.51
CA GLN A 460 15.06 3.14 9.90
C GLN A 460 13.56 3.01 10.19
N THR A 461 13.06 1.79 10.42
CA THR A 461 12.06 1.51 11.49
C THR A 461 12.08 0.10 12.10
N ARG A 462 12.93 -0.84 11.65
CA ARG A 462 13.38 -1.99 12.45
C ARG A 462 14.87 -2.21 12.20
N ARG A 463 15.70 -2.19 13.24
CA ARG A 463 17.11 -2.58 13.12
C ARG A 463 17.16 -4.08 12.85
N PHE A 464 17.05 -4.46 11.59
CA PHE A 464 17.56 -5.75 11.15
C PHE A 464 19.08 -5.67 11.19
N THR A 465 19.71 -6.65 11.83
CA THR A 465 21.16 -6.83 11.89
C THR A 465 21.77 -7.10 10.51
N VAL A 466 20.94 -7.53 9.56
CA VAL A 466 21.29 -7.87 8.18
C VAL A 466 20.28 -7.31 7.19
N SER A 467 20.70 -7.11 5.93
CA SER A 467 19.81 -6.70 4.85
C SER A 467 20.35 -7.18 3.51
N LEU A 468 19.47 -7.71 2.66
CA LEU A 468 19.84 -8.04 1.27
C LEU A 468 20.02 -6.77 0.42
N GLY A 469 19.46 -5.62 0.82
CA GLY A 469 19.47 -4.40 0.00
C GLY A 469 18.50 -4.45 -1.19
N VAL A 470 17.39 -5.17 -1.04
CA VAL A 470 16.25 -5.20 -1.96
C VAL A 470 15.19 -4.20 -1.49
N ILE A 471 14.46 -3.62 -2.44
CA ILE A 471 13.28 -2.78 -2.18
C ILE A 471 12.06 -3.67 -2.42
N PRO A 472 11.25 -3.97 -1.39
CA PRO A 472 10.07 -4.80 -1.56
C PRO A 472 9.00 -4.12 -2.42
N ASP A 473 8.36 -4.89 -3.29
CA ASP A 473 7.11 -4.49 -3.93
C ASP A 473 5.94 -4.84 -3.02
N TYR A 474 5.51 -3.87 -2.21
CA TYR A 474 4.38 -4.02 -1.30
C TYR A 474 3.04 -4.27 -2.01
N GLY A 475 2.94 -3.94 -3.30
CA GLY A 475 1.74 -4.20 -4.11
C GLY A 475 1.72 -5.57 -4.78
N TYR A 476 2.76 -6.40 -4.60
CA TYR A 476 2.78 -7.75 -5.15
C TYR A 476 1.92 -8.71 -4.32
N SER A 477 0.93 -9.32 -4.97
CA SER A 477 -0.04 -10.24 -4.36
C SER A 477 0.24 -11.72 -4.64
N GLY A 478 1.37 -12.06 -5.29
CA GLY A 478 1.79 -13.45 -5.50
C GLY A 478 2.62 -13.99 -4.33
N THR A 479 2.92 -15.29 -4.35
CA THR A 479 3.75 -15.92 -3.30
C THR A 479 5.18 -15.40 -3.37
N GLY A 480 5.76 -15.09 -2.21
CA GLY A 480 7.12 -14.59 -2.06
C GLY A 480 7.18 -13.08 -1.88
N MET A 481 8.39 -12.53 -1.97
CA MET A 481 8.61 -11.09 -1.94
C MET A 481 9.18 -10.64 -3.28
N ARG A 482 8.36 -9.97 -4.10
CA ARG A 482 8.80 -9.42 -5.38
C ARG A 482 9.67 -8.20 -5.14
N ILE A 483 10.80 -8.15 -5.82
CA ILE A 483 11.73 -7.03 -5.80
C ILE A 483 11.17 -5.94 -6.70
N ASP A 484 10.89 -4.77 -6.14
CA ASP A 484 10.56 -3.56 -6.90
C ASP A 484 11.83 -2.86 -7.41
N GLY A 485 12.93 -3.01 -6.67
CA GLY A 485 14.25 -2.49 -7.05
C GLY A 485 15.38 -3.02 -6.17
N VAL A 486 16.62 -2.78 -6.59
CA VAL A 486 17.82 -3.14 -5.81
C VAL A 486 18.60 -1.88 -5.44
N SER A 487 19.10 -1.86 -4.21
CA SER A 487 19.91 -0.76 -3.70
C SER A 487 21.36 -0.86 -4.21
N PRO A 488 21.93 0.20 -4.80
CA PRO A 488 23.31 0.19 -5.28
C PRO A 488 24.33 -0.13 -4.18
N GLY A 489 25.35 -0.92 -4.54
CA GLY A 489 26.46 -1.34 -3.67
C GLY A 489 26.11 -2.41 -2.63
N LYS A 490 24.85 -2.89 -2.58
CA LYS A 490 24.38 -3.88 -1.61
C LYS A 490 24.48 -5.31 -2.14
N LEU A 491 24.23 -6.27 -1.24
CA LEU A 491 24.33 -7.70 -1.53
C LEU A 491 23.44 -8.11 -2.73
N ALA A 492 22.21 -7.62 -2.80
CA ALA A 492 21.30 -7.90 -3.91
C ALA A 492 21.86 -7.51 -5.28
N GLU A 493 22.46 -6.33 -5.40
CA GLU A 493 23.11 -5.90 -6.64
C GLU A 493 24.32 -6.77 -6.98
N LYS A 494 25.15 -7.10 -5.97
CA LYS A 494 26.32 -7.99 -6.15
C LYS A 494 25.93 -9.39 -6.60
N LEU A 495 24.77 -9.88 -6.16
CA LEU A 495 24.19 -11.15 -6.57
C LEU A 495 23.51 -11.08 -7.94
N GLY A 496 23.41 -9.89 -8.55
CA GLY A 496 22.73 -9.68 -9.82
C GLY A 496 21.21 -9.84 -9.74
N LEU A 497 20.62 -9.59 -8.57
CA LEU A 497 19.17 -9.51 -8.40
C LEU A 497 18.63 -8.26 -9.12
N GLN A 498 17.40 -8.34 -9.62
CA GLN A 498 16.78 -7.28 -10.41
C GLN A 498 15.30 -7.11 -10.06
N ALA A 499 14.74 -5.96 -10.46
CA ALA A 499 13.31 -5.72 -10.34
C ALA A 499 12.51 -6.81 -11.08
N GLY A 500 11.42 -7.28 -10.47
CA GLY A 500 10.59 -8.39 -10.96
C GLY A 500 11.05 -9.79 -10.51
N ASP A 501 12.24 -9.95 -9.95
CA ASP A 501 12.61 -11.19 -9.25
C ASP A 501 11.71 -11.37 -8.02
N ILE A 502 11.36 -12.62 -7.71
CA ILE A 502 10.56 -12.96 -6.54
C ILE A 502 11.44 -13.76 -5.57
N LEU A 503 11.75 -13.20 -4.41
CA LEU A 503 12.43 -13.95 -3.35
C LEU A 503 11.46 -14.98 -2.78
N LEU A 504 11.90 -16.24 -2.67
CA LEU A 504 11.08 -17.36 -2.21
C LEU A 504 11.50 -17.90 -0.85
N GLN A 505 12.80 -17.88 -0.52
CA GLN A 505 13.32 -18.52 0.69
C GLN A 505 14.72 -17.99 1.03
N LEU A 506 15.03 -17.90 2.33
CA LEU A 506 16.37 -17.65 2.86
C LEU A 506 16.69 -18.66 3.97
N GLY A 507 17.67 -19.52 3.73
CA GLY A 507 17.93 -20.68 4.58
C GLY A 507 16.71 -21.59 4.65
N GLU A 508 16.24 -21.88 5.86
CA GLU A 508 15.05 -22.71 6.09
C GLU A 508 13.74 -21.91 6.04
N PHE A 509 13.82 -20.58 5.95
CA PHE A 509 12.65 -19.69 6.06
C PHE A 509 12.09 -19.34 4.68
N LYS A 510 10.90 -19.86 4.37
CA LYS A 510 10.15 -19.53 3.15
C LYS A 510 9.39 -18.20 3.28
N PHE A 511 9.27 -17.49 2.17
CA PHE A 511 8.56 -16.21 2.07
C PHE A 511 7.21 -16.41 1.41
N VAL A 512 6.17 -15.94 2.07
CA VAL A 512 4.80 -15.86 1.54
C VAL A 512 4.48 -14.45 1.05
N ASP A 513 5.01 -13.44 1.75
CA ASP A 513 4.81 -12.02 1.51
C ASP A 513 5.99 -11.20 2.09
N VAL A 514 5.93 -9.87 1.96
CA VAL A 514 6.93 -8.96 2.53
C VAL A 514 7.10 -9.12 4.05
N MET A 515 6.02 -9.42 4.77
CA MET A 515 6.07 -9.54 6.24
C MET A 515 6.84 -10.79 6.67
N SER A 516 6.59 -11.93 6.04
CA SER A 516 7.35 -13.17 6.27
C SER A 516 8.82 -13.03 5.91
N TYR A 517 9.15 -12.28 4.84
CA TYR A 517 10.52 -11.91 4.50
C TYR A 517 11.19 -11.10 5.61
N MET A 518 10.51 -10.08 6.12
CA MET A 518 11.03 -9.24 7.20
C MET A 518 11.20 -10.03 8.51
N GLN A 519 10.26 -10.93 8.83
CA GLN A 519 10.40 -11.82 10.00
C GLN A 519 11.58 -12.78 9.87
N ALA A 520 11.80 -13.34 8.68
CA ALA A 520 12.91 -14.23 8.40
C ALA A 520 14.26 -13.51 8.50
N LEU A 521 14.40 -12.30 7.95
CA LEU A 521 15.62 -11.49 8.12
C LEU A 521 15.95 -11.24 9.59
N GLY A 522 14.94 -11.08 10.45
CA GLY A 522 15.13 -10.93 11.89
C GLY A 522 15.68 -12.17 12.61
N LYS A 523 15.81 -13.31 11.93
CA LYS A 523 16.40 -14.56 12.48
C LYS A 523 17.90 -14.69 12.23
N PHE A 524 18.48 -13.83 11.39
CA PHE A 524 19.88 -13.91 10.97
C PHE A 524 20.74 -12.79 11.57
N ASN A 525 22.02 -13.09 11.74
CA ASN A 525 23.06 -12.17 12.19
C ASN A 525 24.04 -11.87 11.06
N LYS A 526 24.76 -10.76 11.20
CA LYS A 526 25.78 -10.35 10.23
C LYS A 526 26.89 -11.41 10.14
N GLY A 527 27.21 -11.84 8.93
CA GLY A 527 28.19 -12.89 8.64
C GLY A 527 27.61 -14.31 8.58
N ASP A 528 26.30 -14.48 8.84
CA ASP A 528 25.64 -15.78 8.66
C ASP A 528 25.65 -16.15 7.18
N LYS A 529 26.06 -17.40 6.90
CA LYS A 529 26.05 -17.98 5.56
C LYS A 529 24.82 -18.82 5.36
N THR A 530 24.11 -18.60 4.26
CA THR A 530 22.90 -19.33 3.95
C THR A 530 22.61 -19.29 2.45
N GLN A 531 21.51 -19.92 2.03
CA GLN A 531 21.07 -19.94 0.65
C GLN A 531 19.86 -19.04 0.45
N LEU A 532 19.89 -18.21 -0.60
CA LEU A 532 18.76 -17.42 -1.07
C LEU A 532 18.17 -18.07 -2.32
N ARG A 533 16.90 -18.45 -2.27
CA ARG A 533 16.14 -18.93 -3.44
C ARG A 533 15.25 -17.83 -4.00
N ILE A 534 15.28 -17.66 -5.30
CA ILE A 534 14.45 -16.69 -6.02
C ILE A 534 13.78 -17.34 -7.24
N LYS A 535 12.78 -16.66 -7.78
CA LYS A 535 12.20 -16.92 -9.09
C LYS A 535 12.38 -15.71 -10.00
N ARG A 536 12.94 -15.92 -11.19
CA ARG A 536 13.09 -14.92 -12.26
C ARG A 536 12.26 -15.37 -13.46
N GLY A 537 11.15 -14.70 -13.70
CA GLY A 537 10.17 -15.16 -14.69
C GLY A 537 9.61 -16.53 -14.29
N SER A 538 9.90 -17.58 -15.07
CA SER A 538 9.52 -18.97 -14.77
C SER A 538 10.64 -19.81 -14.15
N GLU A 539 11.88 -19.30 -14.11
CA GLU A 539 13.07 -20.04 -13.66
C GLU A 539 13.35 -19.80 -12.18
N GLU A 540 13.63 -20.86 -11.41
CA GLU A 540 14.13 -20.74 -10.03
C GLU A 540 15.65 -20.71 -10.00
N LYS A 541 16.23 -19.84 -9.15
CA LYS A 541 17.67 -19.69 -8.95
C LYS A 541 18.01 -19.72 -7.47
N VAL A 542 19.16 -20.28 -7.14
CA VAL A 542 19.69 -20.34 -5.78
C VAL A 542 21.05 -19.64 -5.73
N PHE A 543 21.24 -18.83 -4.70
CA PHE A 543 22.48 -18.09 -4.43
C PHE A 543 23.00 -18.44 -3.05
N GLU A 544 24.29 -18.72 -2.93
CA GLU A 544 24.98 -18.70 -1.64
C GLU A 544 25.15 -17.24 -1.21
N VAL A 545 24.72 -16.91 0.00
CA VAL A 545 24.75 -15.54 0.53
C VAL A 545 25.40 -15.49 1.90
N GLU A 546 26.15 -14.42 2.14
CA GLU A 546 26.67 -14.05 3.46
C GLU A 546 26.03 -12.71 3.85
N LEU A 547 25.24 -12.71 4.94
CA LEU A 547 24.29 -11.65 5.30
C LEU A 547 24.87 -10.45 6.05
#